data_AF-A0AAV0NHU1-F1
#
_entry.id   AF-A0AAV0NHU1-F1
#
_cell.length_a   1.000
_cell.length_b   1.000
_cell.length_c   1.000
_cell.angle_alpha   90.00
_cell.angle_beta   90.00
_cell.angle_gamma   90.00
#
_symmetry.space_group_name_H-M   'P 1'
#
loop_
_entity.id
_entity.type
_entity.pdbx_description
1 polymer ?
#
loop_
_entity_poly.entity_id
_entity_poly.type
_entity_poly.pdbx_seq_one_letter_code
_entity_poly.pdbx_strand_id
1 'polypeptide(L)'
;MASIPMISEADRLAQLKAFDATKAGVKGLVDAGVKEIPPIFYTPPDIMDSNKSSDEKFTFPVIDLEGTATDPAKRKEIVEKVRDASTTWGFFQVLNHGVPLSVLEEMKAGVKRFYEQDLDEKTKFFTRDYTRKVAYNSNYNMYTAKALNWRDNTIIYMAPDPPKPDELPAVNREILMEYSKEMLKMGYVIFELLSEALGLDPNYLRNKDCLMGHYLVHHYFPPCPQPDRTLGTSNHTDSDFMTILLQDHVGGLQVLHQDQWVDVTPLPGSLVINIGDLLQLMSNDKFKSVKHRVLANRSDGPRISAACFFSTGLLPNPTKYEPIEELLSEENPPKYRGTTVPEYLTSAATKNETDGESPLLHFTL
;
A
#
# COMPACT_ATOMS: atom_id res chain seq x y z
N MET A 1 -19.86 2.60 25.86
CA MET A 1 -18.77 3.11 25.00
C MET A 1 -18.45 4.52 25.44
N ALA A 2 -17.20 4.83 25.76
CA ALA A 2 -16.81 6.20 26.09
C ALA A 2 -16.90 7.05 24.81
N SER A 3 -17.64 8.15 24.86
CA SER A 3 -17.70 9.12 23.76
C SER A 3 -16.30 9.62 23.43
N ILE A 4 -15.88 9.54 22.17
CA ILE A 4 -14.66 10.20 21.71
C ILE A 4 -14.82 11.69 22.02
N PRO A 5 -13.87 12.33 22.75
CA PRO A 5 -13.99 13.74 23.05
C PRO A 5 -14.00 14.52 21.73
N MET A 6 -15.15 15.13 21.42
CA MET A 6 -15.29 16.01 20.27
C MET A 6 -14.50 17.30 20.55
N ILE A 7 -13.27 17.36 20.02
CA ILE A 7 -12.51 18.59 19.97
C ILE A 7 -13.15 19.54 18.93
N SER A 8 -13.11 20.85 19.18
CA SER A 8 -13.60 21.81 18.19
C SER A 8 -12.76 21.74 16.90
N GLU A 9 -13.32 22.16 15.75
CA GLU A 9 -12.56 22.21 14.49
C GLU A 9 -11.32 23.12 14.61
N ALA A 10 -11.43 24.21 15.36
CA ALA A 10 -10.31 25.12 15.63
C ALA A 10 -9.19 24.44 16.44
N ASP A 11 -9.56 23.71 17.50
CA ASP A 11 -8.61 22.96 18.33
C ASP A 11 -7.96 21.83 17.54
N ARG A 12 -8.74 21.13 16.70
CA ARG A 12 -8.25 20.11 15.79
C ARG A 12 -7.21 20.67 14.83
N LEU A 13 -7.53 21.78 14.17
CA LEU A 13 -6.61 22.43 13.23
C LEU A 13 -5.33 22.91 13.93
N ALA A 14 -5.44 23.43 15.16
CA ALA A 14 -4.28 23.84 15.96
C ALA A 14 -3.39 22.63 16.31
N GLN A 15 -3.97 21.51 16.74
CA GLN A 15 -3.23 20.27 17.02
C GLN A 15 -2.56 19.71 15.79
N LEU A 16 -3.23 19.70 14.63
CA LEU A 16 -2.66 19.27 13.36
C LEU A 16 -1.44 20.11 12.98
N LYS A 17 -1.57 21.44 13.03
CA LYS A 17 -0.45 22.37 12.73
C LYS A 17 0.71 22.20 13.69
N ALA A 18 0.43 22.03 14.99
CA ALA A 18 1.46 21.80 16.00
C ALA A 18 2.21 20.48 15.76
N PHE A 19 1.47 19.39 15.50
CA PHE A 19 2.06 18.08 15.18
C PHE A 19 2.94 18.14 13.93
N ASP A 20 2.42 18.75 12.86
CA ASP A 20 3.14 18.88 11.58
C ASP A 20 4.42 19.73 11.71
N ALA A 21 4.35 20.82 12.48
CA ALA A 21 5.49 21.71 12.71
C ALA A 21 6.66 21.02 13.44
N THR A 22 6.41 19.95 14.19
CA THR A 22 7.49 19.17 14.85
C THR A 22 8.38 18.47 13.83
N LYS A 23 7.82 18.07 12.68
CA LYS A 23 8.46 17.21 11.67
C LYS A 23 9.01 15.88 12.22
N ALA A 24 8.67 15.52 13.46
CA ALA A 24 9.16 14.34 14.15
C ALA A 24 8.23 13.12 13.98
N GLY A 25 7.01 13.37 13.53
CA GLY A 25 6.00 12.36 13.29
C GLY A 25 5.53 11.64 14.54
N VAL A 26 4.85 10.51 14.34
CA VAL A 26 4.32 9.66 15.39
C VAL A 26 5.46 9.08 16.24
N LYS A 27 6.60 8.73 15.63
CA LYS A 27 7.77 8.29 16.38
C LYS A 27 8.22 9.36 17.38
N GLY A 28 8.25 10.64 16.99
CA GLY A 28 8.57 11.74 17.89
C GLY A 28 7.66 11.84 19.11
N LEU A 29 6.36 11.52 18.96
CA LEU A 29 5.43 11.45 20.10
C LEU A 29 5.78 10.30 21.06
N VAL A 30 6.16 9.14 20.52
CA VAL A 30 6.57 7.97 21.30
C VAL A 30 7.90 8.23 22.01
N ASP A 31 8.88 8.81 21.33
CA ASP A 31 10.18 9.19 21.90
C ASP A 31 10.00 10.21 23.05
N ALA A 32 8.97 11.07 22.98
CA ALA A 32 8.59 12.00 24.04
C ALA A 32 7.83 11.34 25.22
N GLY A 33 7.59 10.02 25.18
CA GLY A 33 7.01 9.26 26.29
C GLY A 33 5.49 9.37 26.44
N VAL A 34 4.78 9.66 25.34
CA VAL A 34 3.31 9.81 25.34
C VAL A 34 2.60 8.59 25.95
N LYS A 35 1.65 8.83 26.86
CA LYS A 35 0.80 7.79 27.49
C LYS A 35 -0.63 7.78 26.95
N GLU A 36 -1.11 8.90 26.43
CA GLU A 36 -2.42 9.04 25.79
C GLU A 36 -2.23 9.63 24.40
N ILE A 37 -2.78 8.98 23.38
CA ILE A 37 -2.60 9.47 22.01
C ILE A 37 -3.41 10.76 21.81
N PRO A 38 -2.90 11.75 21.06
CA PRO A 38 -3.64 12.99 20.80
C PRO A 38 -4.99 12.72 20.12
N PRO A 39 -6.06 13.49 20.42
CA PRO A 39 -7.38 13.25 19.84
C PRO A 39 -7.45 13.30 18.31
N ILE A 40 -6.50 13.97 17.64
CA ILE A 40 -6.35 13.93 16.18
C ILE A 40 -6.12 12.52 15.60
N PHE A 41 -5.73 11.54 16.43
CA PHE A 41 -5.57 10.13 16.06
C PHE A 41 -6.77 9.25 16.39
N TYR A 42 -7.80 9.78 17.08
CA TYR A 42 -8.95 8.98 17.48
C TYR A 42 -9.81 8.60 16.27
N THR A 43 -9.80 7.32 15.92
CA THR A 43 -10.63 6.77 14.85
C THR A 43 -12.09 6.73 15.29
N PRO A 44 -13.02 7.29 14.50
CA PRO A 44 -14.46 7.24 14.78
C PRO A 44 -14.99 5.82 15.06
N PRO A 45 -15.95 5.63 15.98
CA PRO A 45 -16.40 4.29 16.39
C PRO A 45 -17.07 3.52 15.25
N ASP A 46 -17.75 4.18 14.32
CA ASP A 46 -18.33 3.58 13.11
C ASP A 46 -17.27 2.95 12.20
N ILE A 47 -16.07 3.51 12.17
CA ILE A 47 -14.92 2.99 11.42
C ILE A 47 -14.25 1.86 12.21
N MET A 48 -14.24 1.94 13.54
CA MET A 48 -13.72 0.87 14.41
C MET A 48 -14.65 -0.33 14.53
N ASP A 49 -15.96 -0.17 14.72
CA ASP A 49 -16.92 -1.23 15.07
C ASP A 49 -17.21 -2.24 13.94
N SER A 50 -16.68 -2.01 12.73
CA SER A 50 -16.56 -3.07 11.72
C SER A 50 -15.63 -4.24 12.15
N ASN A 51 -14.96 -4.12 13.31
CA ASN A 51 -14.00 -5.02 13.96
C ASN A 51 -14.45 -6.47 14.29
N LYS A 52 -15.57 -6.99 13.77
CA LYS A 52 -15.85 -8.42 13.96
C LYS A 52 -15.03 -9.23 12.94
N SER A 53 -13.84 -9.68 13.34
CA SER A 53 -13.26 -10.86 12.70
C SER A 53 -14.22 -12.03 12.96
N SER A 54 -14.62 -12.76 11.93
CA SER A 54 -15.42 -13.96 12.13
C SER A 54 -14.53 -15.12 12.58
N ASP A 55 -15.14 -16.10 13.25
CA ASP A 55 -14.53 -17.40 13.51
C ASP A 55 -14.48 -18.30 12.25
N GLU A 56 -14.84 -17.78 11.06
CA GLU A 56 -14.72 -18.53 9.82
C GLU A 56 -13.24 -18.67 9.45
N LYS A 57 -12.79 -19.92 9.33
CA LYS A 57 -11.43 -20.24 8.93
C LYS A 57 -11.26 -19.99 7.44
N PHE A 58 -11.09 -18.74 7.04
CA PHE A 58 -10.58 -18.46 5.71
C PHE A 58 -9.15 -18.96 5.58
N THR A 59 -8.82 -19.50 4.41
CA THR A 59 -7.44 -19.82 4.04
C THR A 59 -6.97 -18.73 3.09
N PHE A 60 -6.14 -17.81 3.59
CA PHE A 60 -5.56 -16.75 2.78
C PHE A 60 -4.69 -17.38 1.66
N PRO A 61 -4.79 -16.92 0.40
CA PRO A 61 -4.05 -17.56 -0.70
C PRO A 61 -2.53 -17.41 -0.54
N VAL A 62 -1.83 -18.53 -0.60
CA VAL A 62 -0.37 -18.59 -0.63
C VAL A 62 0.07 -19.34 -1.89
N ILE A 63 0.89 -18.71 -2.71
CA ILE A 63 1.32 -19.21 -4.01
C ILE A 63 2.84 -19.40 -4.00
N ASP A 64 3.27 -20.63 -4.21
CA ASP A 64 4.68 -20.96 -4.41
C ASP A 64 5.08 -20.70 -5.86
N LEU A 65 6.06 -19.83 -6.08
CA LEU A 65 6.55 -19.47 -7.41
C LEU A 65 7.72 -20.34 -7.90
N GLU A 66 8.11 -21.37 -7.14
CA GLU A 66 9.16 -22.29 -7.56
C GLU A 66 8.81 -22.95 -8.91
N GLY A 67 9.74 -22.88 -9.87
CA GLY A 67 9.58 -23.50 -11.19
C GLY A 67 8.80 -22.66 -12.21
N THR A 68 8.26 -21.49 -11.82
CA THR A 68 7.50 -20.58 -12.72
C THR A 68 8.22 -20.28 -14.04
N ALA A 69 9.55 -20.17 -14.00
CA ALA A 69 10.37 -19.82 -15.16
C ALA A 69 10.91 -21.04 -15.95
N THR A 70 10.83 -22.24 -15.39
CA THR A 70 11.53 -23.42 -15.94
C THR A 70 10.63 -24.60 -16.27
N ASP A 71 9.43 -24.66 -15.69
CA ASP A 71 8.48 -25.74 -15.86
C ASP A 71 7.13 -25.19 -16.38
N PRO A 72 6.78 -25.43 -17.66
CA PRO A 72 5.52 -24.97 -18.24
C PRO A 72 4.27 -25.51 -17.55
N ALA A 73 4.32 -26.73 -16.99
CA ALA A 73 3.18 -27.32 -16.29
C ALA A 73 2.97 -26.62 -14.95
N LYS A 74 4.04 -26.37 -14.20
CA LYS A 74 3.99 -25.57 -12.97
C LYS A 74 3.53 -24.14 -13.25
N ARG A 75 4.05 -23.49 -14.31
CA ARG A 75 3.61 -22.13 -14.68
C ARG A 75 2.10 -22.08 -14.89
N LYS A 76 1.52 -23.05 -15.61
CA LYS A 76 0.07 -23.12 -15.82
C LYS A 76 -0.69 -23.24 -14.50
N GLU A 77 -0.26 -24.09 -13.58
CA GLU A 77 -0.88 -24.22 -12.25
C GLU A 77 -0.80 -22.91 -11.46
N ILE A 78 0.35 -22.24 -11.50
CA ILE A 78 0.59 -20.96 -10.81
C ILE A 78 -0.30 -19.86 -11.41
N VAL A 79 -0.44 -19.80 -12.73
CA VAL A 79 -1.36 -18.86 -13.41
C VAL A 79 -2.80 -19.06 -12.96
N GLU A 80 -3.27 -20.30 -12.82
CA GLU A 80 -4.62 -20.57 -12.30
C GLU A 80 -4.77 -20.12 -10.83
N LYS A 81 -3.78 -20.38 -9.97
CA LYS A 81 -3.80 -19.90 -8.58
C LYS A 81 -3.80 -18.36 -8.50
N VAL A 82 -3.02 -17.69 -9.34
CA VAL A 82 -3.00 -16.23 -9.45
C VAL A 82 -4.37 -15.73 -9.94
N ARG A 83 -4.97 -16.35 -10.96
CA ARG A 83 -6.31 -16.02 -11.43
C ARG A 83 -7.33 -16.12 -10.30
N ASP A 84 -7.35 -17.23 -9.57
CA ASP A 84 -8.31 -17.46 -8.49
C ASP A 84 -8.12 -16.44 -7.36
N ALA A 85 -6.87 -16.20 -6.93
CA ALA A 85 -6.59 -15.23 -5.88
C ALA A 85 -6.94 -13.79 -6.30
N SER A 86 -6.57 -13.37 -7.51
CA SER A 86 -6.85 -12.02 -8.00
C SER A 86 -8.35 -11.76 -8.27
N THR A 87 -9.14 -12.80 -8.56
CA THR A 87 -10.59 -12.70 -8.82
C THR A 87 -11.44 -12.78 -7.54
N THR A 88 -11.00 -13.53 -6.53
CA THR A 88 -11.78 -13.79 -5.30
C THR A 88 -11.28 -13.01 -4.08
N TRP A 89 -9.97 -12.83 -3.95
CA TRP A 89 -9.34 -12.18 -2.81
C TRP A 89 -8.79 -10.79 -3.14
N GLY A 90 -8.33 -10.58 -4.37
CA GLY A 90 -7.56 -9.38 -4.73
C GLY A 90 -6.18 -9.29 -4.06
N PHE A 91 -5.82 -10.33 -3.29
CA PHE A 91 -4.66 -10.40 -2.42
C PHE A 91 -4.13 -11.84 -2.39
N PHE A 92 -2.81 -11.99 -2.32
CA PHE A 92 -2.16 -13.29 -2.07
C PHE A 92 -0.74 -13.11 -1.57
N GLN A 93 -0.22 -14.12 -0.86
CA GLN A 93 1.19 -14.22 -0.53
C GLN A 93 1.93 -15.04 -1.58
N VAL A 94 3.19 -14.67 -1.84
CA VAL A 94 4.09 -15.43 -2.71
C VAL A 94 5.30 -15.93 -1.93
N LEU A 95 5.71 -17.16 -2.21
CA LEU A 95 6.91 -17.81 -1.69
C LEU A 95 7.83 -18.20 -2.85
N ASN A 96 9.10 -18.48 -2.56
CA ASN A 96 10.13 -18.90 -3.54
C ASN A 96 10.18 -18.00 -4.79
N HIS A 97 9.93 -16.70 -4.60
CA HIS A 97 9.83 -15.69 -5.65
C HIS A 97 11.19 -15.25 -6.22
N GLY A 98 12.30 -15.82 -5.75
CA GLY A 98 13.65 -15.57 -6.28
C GLY A 98 14.34 -14.30 -5.79
N VAL A 99 13.67 -13.44 -5.00
CA VAL A 99 14.32 -12.29 -4.37
C VAL A 99 15.18 -12.79 -3.19
N PRO A 100 16.47 -12.40 -3.10
CA PRO A 100 17.32 -12.88 -2.02
C PRO A 100 16.80 -12.47 -0.64
N LEU A 101 16.74 -13.42 0.29
CA LEU A 101 16.30 -13.16 1.67
C LEU A 101 17.16 -12.08 2.35
N SER A 102 18.45 -12.02 2.04
CA SER A 102 19.34 -10.96 2.54
C SER A 102 18.87 -9.57 2.15
N VAL A 103 18.33 -9.39 0.94
CA VAL A 103 17.79 -8.10 0.48
C VAL A 103 16.52 -7.76 1.25
N LEU A 104 15.63 -8.72 1.50
CA LEU A 104 14.41 -8.50 2.27
C LEU A 104 14.71 -8.12 3.73
N GLU A 105 15.59 -8.88 4.39
CA GLU A 105 15.97 -8.60 5.78
C GLU A 105 16.71 -7.27 5.92
N GLU A 106 17.65 -6.99 5.01
CA GLU A 106 18.40 -5.74 5.02
C GLU A 106 17.52 -4.53 4.69
N MET A 107 16.49 -4.69 3.84
CA MET A 107 15.53 -3.61 3.59
C MET A 107 14.73 -3.29 4.84
N LYS A 108 14.21 -4.29 5.57
CA LYS A 108 13.54 -4.07 6.86
C LYS A 108 14.45 -3.36 7.86
N ALA A 109 15.71 -3.80 7.97
CA ALA A 109 16.71 -3.16 8.81
C ALA A 109 17.00 -1.71 8.35
N GLY A 110 17.09 -1.47 7.05
CA GLY A 110 17.32 -0.16 6.44
C GLY A 110 16.18 0.83 6.69
N VAL A 111 14.92 0.39 6.63
CA VAL A 111 13.79 1.22 7.06
C VAL A 111 13.92 1.55 8.54
N LYS A 112 14.22 0.56 9.40
CA LYS A 112 14.40 0.81 10.83
C LYS A 112 15.50 1.85 11.11
N ARG A 113 16.67 1.70 10.48
CA ARG A 113 17.79 2.64 10.60
C ARG A 113 17.40 4.06 10.16
N PHE A 114 16.55 4.20 9.12
CA PHE A 114 16.05 5.52 8.74
C PHE A 114 15.29 6.20 9.89
N TYR A 115 14.32 5.50 10.48
CA TYR A 115 13.44 6.08 11.48
C TYR A 115 14.09 6.25 12.86
N GLU A 116 15.04 5.40 13.21
CA GLU A 116 15.78 5.42 14.48
C GLU A 116 16.97 6.39 14.51
N GLN A 117 17.22 7.13 13.43
CA GLN A 117 18.17 8.24 13.45
C GLN A 117 17.65 9.47 14.17
N ASP A 118 18.59 10.38 14.45
CA ASP A 118 18.34 11.74 14.91
C ASP A 118 17.35 12.48 13.98
N LEU A 119 16.55 13.35 14.59
CA LEU A 119 15.52 14.10 13.89
C LEU A 119 16.11 14.97 12.77
N ASP A 120 17.27 15.58 12.99
CA ASP A 120 17.94 16.45 12.01
C ASP A 120 18.28 15.71 10.71
N GLU A 121 18.61 14.42 10.77
CA GLU A 121 18.88 13.61 9.57
C GLU A 121 17.58 13.31 8.80
N LYS A 122 16.50 12.98 9.51
CA LYS A 122 15.19 12.69 8.90
C LYS A 122 14.55 13.93 8.28
N THR A 123 14.64 15.08 8.95
CA THR A 123 13.99 16.32 8.52
C THR A 123 14.55 16.90 7.22
N LYS A 124 15.74 16.49 6.78
CA LYS A 124 16.28 16.78 5.43
C LYS A 124 15.34 16.29 4.32
N PHE A 125 14.61 15.22 4.58
CA PHE A 125 13.64 14.62 3.65
C PHE A 125 12.21 15.09 3.92
N PHE A 126 11.98 15.91 4.95
CA PHE A 126 10.64 16.34 5.30
C PHE A 126 10.05 17.25 4.22
N THR A 127 8.88 16.88 3.71
CA THR A 127 8.14 17.68 2.72
C THR A 127 6.68 17.25 2.66
N ARG A 128 5.80 18.20 2.32
CA ARG A 128 4.41 17.95 1.88
C ARG A 128 4.21 18.23 0.39
N ASP A 129 5.26 18.61 -0.32
CA ASP A 129 5.30 18.59 -1.77
C ASP A 129 5.67 17.16 -2.23
N TYR A 130 4.65 16.46 -2.74
CA TYR A 130 4.74 15.07 -3.18
C TYR A 130 5.16 14.92 -4.65
N THR A 131 5.51 16.02 -5.32
CA THR A 131 6.22 15.99 -6.60
C THR A 131 7.71 15.74 -6.42
N ARG A 132 8.23 15.90 -5.20
CA ARG A 132 9.62 15.55 -4.86
C ARG A 132 9.82 14.04 -4.91
N LYS A 133 11.00 13.64 -5.41
CA LYS A 133 11.37 12.22 -5.55
C LYS A 133 11.46 11.47 -4.22
N VAL A 134 11.81 12.16 -3.14
CA VAL A 134 11.92 11.61 -1.78
C VAL A 134 11.16 12.50 -0.81
N ALA A 135 10.26 11.91 -0.05
CA ALA A 135 9.47 12.60 0.96
C ALA A 135 9.36 11.79 2.25
N TYR A 136 9.65 12.41 3.38
CA TYR A 136 9.37 11.91 4.72
C TYR A 136 8.27 12.76 5.35
N ASN A 137 7.23 12.14 5.87
CA ASN A 137 6.21 12.79 6.69
C ASN A 137 5.34 11.77 7.42
N SER A 138 4.33 12.27 8.12
CA SER A 138 3.23 11.46 8.66
C SER A 138 1.94 11.91 8.00
N ASN A 139 1.18 10.94 7.50
CA ASN A 139 -0.17 11.11 6.95
C ASN A 139 -0.23 12.09 5.77
N TYR A 140 -0.38 11.54 4.56
CA TYR A 140 -0.53 12.31 3.32
C TYR A 140 -1.69 13.31 3.37
N ASN A 141 -2.87 12.85 3.82
CA ASN A 141 -4.13 13.58 3.84
C ASN A 141 -4.46 14.21 5.22
N MET A 142 -3.46 14.58 6.02
CA MET A 142 -3.70 14.91 7.44
C MET A 142 -4.72 16.05 7.70
N TYR A 143 -4.85 16.98 6.75
CA TYR A 143 -5.72 18.15 6.88
C TYR A 143 -7.18 17.88 6.48
N THR A 144 -7.43 16.77 5.76
CA THR A 144 -8.77 16.40 5.28
C THR A 144 -9.27 15.09 5.89
N ALA A 145 -8.37 14.22 6.36
CA ALA A 145 -8.73 12.99 7.04
C ALA A 145 -9.54 13.25 8.32
N LYS A 146 -10.55 12.41 8.61
CA LYS A 146 -11.33 12.44 9.86
C LYS A 146 -10.43 12.17 11.09
N ALA A 147 -9.53 11.19 10.96
CA ALA A 147 -8.51 10.84 11.96
C ALA A 147 -7.17 10.55 11.29
N LEU A 148 -6.06 10.86 11.99
CA LEU A 148 -4.72 10.50 11.56
C LEU A 148 -4.40 9.04 11.90
N ASN A 149 -3.55 8.44 11.07
CA ASN A 149 -3.02 7.11 11.30
C ASN A 149 -1.78 7.15 12.22
N TRP A 150 -1.64 6.15 13.08
CA TRP A 150 -0.49 5.96 13.97
C TRP A 150 0.71 5.34 13.24
N ARG A 151 1.23 6.08 12.25
CA ARG A 151 2.42 5.72 11.47
C ARG A 151 3.16 6.94 10.94
N ASP A 152 4.43 6.72 10.61
CA ASP A 152 5.23 7.59 9.77
C ASP A 152 5.52 6.91 8.42
N ASN A 153 5.76 7.68 7.37
CA ASN A 153 6.02 7.15 6.04
C ASN A 153 7.14 7.89 5.28
N THR A 154 7.88 7.15 4.47
CA THR A 154 8.73 7.71 3.42
C THR A 154 8.21 7.26 2.07
N ILE A 155 8.10 8.19 1.12
CA ILE A 155 7.76 7.92 -0.27
C ILE A 155 9.03 8.16 -1.10
N ILE A 156 9.40 7.20 -1.96
CA ILE A 156 10.55 7.29 -2.85
C ILE A 156 10.13 6.87 -4.26
N TYR A 157 10.08 7.83 -5.19
CA TYR A 157 9.80 7.56 -6.60
C TYR A 157 11.04 7.01 -7.30
N MET A 158 10.97 5.78 -7.79
CA MET A 158 12.12 5.06 -8.37
C MET A 158 12.05 4.95 -9.90
N ALA A 159 10.86 5.15 -10.49
CA ALA A 159 10.68 5.29 -11.93
C ALA A 159 9.55 6.32 -12.21
N PRO A 160 9.58 7.00 -13.37
CA PRO A 160 10.53 6.83 -14.47
C PRO A 160 11.90 7.51 -14.29
N ASP A 161 12.01 8.46 -13.36
CA ASP A 161 13.24 9.21 -13.10
C ASP A 161 13.70 9.03 -11.64
N PRO A 162 14.52 7.98 -11.34
CA PRO A 162 14.94 7.67 -9.98
C PRO A 162 15.75 8.81 -9.33
N PRO A 163 15.84 8.88 -7.99
CA PRO A 163 16.72 9.80 -7.30
C PRO A 163 18.17 9.37 -7.51
N LYS A 164 19.09 10.34 -7.56
CA LYS A 164 20.52 10.06 -7.49
C LYS A 164 20.90 9.51 -6.11
N PRO A 165 22.00 8.74 -6.00
CA PRO A 165 22.40 8.15 -4.72
C PRO A 165 22.59 9.14 -3.56
N ASP A 166 22.97 10.38 -3.85
CA ASP A 166 23.13 11.46 -2.86
C ASP A 166 21.80 12.14 -2.48
N GLU A 167 20.74 11.93 -3.24
CA GLU A 167 19.37 12.37 -2.91
C GLU A 167 18.62 11.37 -2.00
N LEU A 168 19.19 10.18 -1.76
CA LEU A 168 18.64 9.15 -0.88
C LEU A 168 19.23 9.22 0.54
N PRO A 169 18.52 8.75 1.58
CA PRO A 169 19.04 8.74 2.94
C PRO A 169 20.29 7.86 3.06
N ALA A 170 21.36 8.45 3.60
CA ALA A 170 22.69 7.84 3.62
C ALA A 170 22.72 6.44 4.25
N VAL A 171 21.93 6.22 5.31
CA VAL A 171 21.89 4.99 6.11
C VAL A 171 21.28 3.76 5.43
N ASN A 172 20.57 3.96 4.33
CA ASN A 172 19.84 2.88 3.65
C ASN A 172 19.81 3.05 2.12
N ARG A 173 20.52 4.02 1.54
CA ARG A 173 20.53 4.27 0.09
C ARG A 173 20.88 3.02 -0.74
N GLU A 174 21.88 2.25 -0.31
CA GLU A 174 22.37 1.10 -1.09
C GLU A 174 21.30 0.01 -1.17
N ILE A 175 20.74 -0.36 -0.01
CA ILE A 175 19.68 -1.35 0.06
C ILE A 175 18.38 -0.85 -0.59
N LEU A 176 18.06 0.44 -0.51
CA LEU A 176 16.90 1.01 -1.21
C LEU A 176 16.99 0.79 -2.73
N MET A 177 18.17 1.06 -3.30
CA MET A 177 18.41 0.89 -4.73
C MET A 177 18.37 -0.60 -5.13
N GLU A 178 19.00 -1.47 -4.33
CA GLU A 178 19.00 -2.91 -4.58
C GLU A 178 17.59 -3.52 -4.45
N TYR A 179 16.87 -3.21 -3.37
CA TYR A 179 15.49 -3.64 -3.15
C TYR A 179 14.58 -3.17 -4.28
N SER A 180 14.68 -1.91 -4.69
CA SER A 180 13.89 -1.37 -5.80
C SER A 180 14.11 -2.13 -7.11
N LYS A 181 15.36 -2.51 -7.40
CA LYS A 181 15.70 -3.32 -8.58
C LYS A 181 15.07 -4.72 -8.50
N GLU A 182 15.12 -5.36 -7.33
CA GLU A 182 14.49 -6.68 -7.15
C GLU A 182 12.96 -6.61 -7.19
N MET A 183 12.36 -5.55 -6.65
CA MET A 183 10.91 -5.32 -6.76
C MET A 183 10.48 -5.10 -8.21
N LEU A 184 11.24 -4.33 -9.00
CA LEU A 184 10.94 -4.14 -10.42
C LEU A 184 10.99 -5.47 -11.20
N LYS A 185 12.01 -6.31 -10.96
CA LYS A 185 12.08 -7.67 -11.54
C LYS A 185 10.89 -8.52 -11.14
N MET A 186 10.54 -8.51 -9.86
CA MET A 186 9.39 -9.24 -9.35
C MET A 186 8.08 -8.73 -9.97
N GLY A 187 7.98 -7.42 -10.18
CA GLY A 187 6.90 -6.78 -10.91
C GLY A 187 6.69 -7.39 -12.28
N TYR A 188 7.76 -7.50 -13.09
CA TYR A 188 7.67 -8.14 -14.41
C TYR A 188 7.07 -9.55 -14.33
N VAL A 189 7.56 -10.39 -13.40
CA VAL A 189 7.07 -11.76 -13.24
C VAL A 189 5.59 -11.79 -12.89
N ILE A 190 5.14 -10.97 -11.92
CA ILE A 190 3.73 -10.98 -11.52
C ILE A 190 2.83 -10.40 -12.61
N PHE A 191 3.24 -9.34 -13.31
CA PHE A 191 2.45 -8.79 -14.43
C PHE A 191 2.31 -9.78 -15.59
N GLU A 192 3.31 -10.63 -15.84
CA GLU A 192 3.18 -11.72 -16.81
C GLU A 192 2.14 -12.75 -16.36
N LEU A 193 2.21 -13.20 -15.11
CA LEU A 193 1.24 -14.14 -14.53
C LEU A 193 -0.18 -13.56 -14.53
N LEU A 194 -0.33 -12.27 -14.23
CA LEU A 194 -1.62 -11.57 -14.26
C LEU A 194 -2.16 -11.45 -15.68
N SER A 195 -1.32 -11.18 -16.68
CA SER A 195 -1.72 -11.13 -18.08
C SER A 195 -2.22 -12.51 -18.56
N GLU A 196 -1.49 -13.58 -18.25
CA GLU A 196 -1.91 -14.96 -18.54
C GLU A 196 -3.18 -15.37 -17.77
N ALA A 197 -3.30 -14.93 -16.52
CA ALA A 197 -4.50 -15.16 -15.71
C ALA A 197 -5.74 -14.45 -16.30
N LEU A 198 -5.56 -13.36 -17.02
CA LEU A 198 -6.63 -12.73 -17.81
C LEU A 198 -6.93 -13.47 -19.11
N GLY A 199 -6.04 -14.35 -19.57
CA GLY A 199 -6.11 -15.05 -20.86
C GLY A 199 -5.42 -14.31 -22.00
N LEU A 200 -4.49 -13.40 -21.68
CA LEU A 200 -3.81 -12.51 -22.63
C LEU A 200 -2.36 -12.96 -22.87
N ASP A 201 -1.69 -12.29 -23.81
CA ASP A 201 -0.23 -12.42 -23.98
C ASP A 201 0.50 -12.07 -22.66
N PRO A 202 1.55 -12.81 -22.25
CA PRO A 202 2.26 -12.54 -21.00
C PRO A 202 2.79 -11.10 -20.90
N ASN A 203 3.11 -10.44 -22.02
CA ASN A 203 3.60 -9.05 -22.00
C ASN A 203 2.48 -8.01 -22.10
N TYR A 204 1.20 -8.38 -22.10
CA TYR A 204 0.09 -7.47 -22.37
C TYR A 204 0.09 -6.25 -21.43
N LEU A 205 0.05 -6.47 -20.11
CA LEU A 205 -0.01 -5.37 -19.14
C LEU A 205 1.27 -4.51 -19.16
N ARG A 206 2.42 -5.12 -19.46
CA ARG A 206 3.67 -4.40 -19.65
C ARG A 206 3.62 -3.48 -20.87
N ASN A 207 3.10 -3.97 -21.98
CA ASN A 207 2.97 -3.20 -23.22
C ASN A 207 1.90 -2.11 -23.13
N LYS A 208 1.05 -2.15 -22.10
CA LYS A 208 0.09 -1.11 -21.73
C LYS A 208 0.63 -0.09 -20.72
N ASP A 209 1.96 -0.05 -20.53
CA ASP A 209 2.64 0.89 -19.62
C ASP A 209 2.30 0.74 -18.12
N CYS A 210 1.71 -0.38 -17.68
CA CYS A 210 1.42 -0.60 -16.25
C CYS A 210 2.68 -0.62 -15.36
N LEU A 211 3.87 -0.82 -15.95
CA LEU A 211 5.17 -0.75 -15.27
C LEU A 211 5.98 0.51 -15.61
N MET A 212 5.36 1.55 -16.19
CA MET A 212 6.06 2.81 -16.53
C MET A 212 6.65 3.49 -15.29
N GLY A 213 6.00 3.32 -14.13
CA GLY A 213 6.46 3.85 -12.87
C GLY A 213 6.38 2.81 -11.76
N HIS A 214 7.29 2.94 -10.80
CA HIS A 214 7.17 2.33 -9.49
C HIS A 214 7.76 3.24 -8.43
N TYR A 215 7.18 3.19 -7.25
CA TYR A 215 7.64 3.95 -6.10
C TYR A 215 7.52 3.11 -4.83
N LEU A 216 8.42 3.40 -3.90
CA LEU A 216 8.46 2.72 -2.62
C LEU A 216 7.76 3.56 -1.57
N VAL A 217 6.97 2.91 -0.73
CA VAL A 217 6.46 3.51 0.51
C VAL A 217 6.87 2.63 1.66
N HIS A 218 7.72 3.19 2.53
CA HIS A 218 8.11 2.53 3.77
C HIS A 218 7.30 3.12 4.91
N HIS A 219 6.77 2.23 5.74
CA HIS A 219 5.99 2.61 6.89
C HIS A 219 6.68 2.16 8.17
N TYR A 220 6.67 3.06 9.14
CA TYR A 220 7.12 2.81 10.50
C TYR A 220 5.96 3.03 11.45
N PHE A 221 5.61 1.98 12.19
CA PHE A 221 4.49 1.96 13.13
C PHE A 221 5.06 1.81 14.55
N PRO A 222 5.30 2.93 15.26
CA PRO A 222 5.73 2.88 16.65
C PRO A 222 4.71 2.12 17.52
N PRO A 223 5.12 1.57 18.68
CA PRO A 223 4.19 1.09 19.70
C PRO A 223 3.11 2.14 20.00
N CYS A 224 1.85 1.71 20.07
CA CYS A 224 0.73 2.60 20.40
C CYS A 224 0.29 2.37 21.85
N PRO A 225 0.22 3.41 22.70
CA PRO A 225 -0.24 3.25 24.08
C PRO A 225 -1.77 3.04 24.19
N GLN A 226 -2.52 3.37 23.13
CA GLN A 226 -3.98 3.20 23.07
C GLN A 226 -4.40 2.61 21.71
N PRO A 227 -3.98 1.37 21.39
CA PRO A 227 -4.14 0.77 20.07
C PRO A 227 -5.61 0.56 19.67
N ASP A 228 -6.52 0.47 20.64
CA ASP A 228 -7.96 0.36 20.42
C ASP A 228 -8.64 1.70 20.05
N ARG A 229 -7.88 2.80 20.00
CA ARG A 229 -8.40 4.14 19.66
C ARG A 229 -7.96 4.65 18.30
N THR A 230 -7.07 3.95 17.60
CA THR A 230 -6.49 4.40 16.34
C THR A 230 -6.15 3.21 15.43
N LEU A 231 -5.74 3.50 14.20
CA LEU A 231 -5.26 2.51 13.24
C LEU A 231 -3.84 2.86 12.82
N GLY A 232 -3.05 1.83 12.50
CA GLY A 232 -1.80 2.03 11.80
C GLY A 232 -2.05 2.56 10.38
N THR A 233 -3.12 2.12 9.73
CA THR A 233 -3.59 2.63 8.44
C THR A 233 -5.10 2.41 8.33
N SER A 234 -5.86 3.47 8.06
CA SER A 234 -7.29 3.44 7.79
C SER A 234 -7.63 2.52 6.63
N ASN A 235 -8.87 2.02 6.60
CA ASN A 235 -9.31 1.20 5.48
C ASN A 235 -9.29 1.98 4.16
N HIS A 236 -8.78 1.37 3.10
CA HIS A 236 -8.66 1.95 1.76
C HIS A 236 -8.47 0.85 0.72
N THR A 237 -8.61 1.21 -0.56
CA THR A 237 -8.08 0.46 -1.70
C THR A 237 -6.84 1.18 -2.23
N ASP A 238 -5.96 0.45 -2.92
CA ASP A 238 -4.79 1.05 -3.54
C ASP A 238 -5.12 1.62 -4.92
N SER A 239 -4.65 2.83 -5.19
CA SER A 239 -4.91 3.54 -6.46
C SER A 239 -3.98 3.14 -7.62
N ASP A 240 -3.16 2.10 -7.45
CA ASP A 240 -2.14 1.69 -8.41
C ASP A 240 -2.64 0.53 -9.29
N PHE A 241 -1.74 -0.09 -10.07
CA PHE A 241 -2.06 -1.32 -10.80
C PHE A 241 -1.90 -2.55 -9.90
N MET A 242 -0.82 -2.58 -9.12
CA MET A 242 -0.46 -3.70 -8.26
C MET A 242 0.55 -3.25 -7.23
N THR A 243 0.39 -3.70 -5.99
CA THR A 243 1.35 -3.47 -4.91
C THR A 243 2.07 -4.77 -4.55
N ILE A 244 3.38 -4.66 -4.27
CA ILE A 244 4.21 -5.70 -3.64
C ILE A 244 4.62 -5.21 -2.25
N LEU A 245 4.24 -5.95 -1.23
CA LEU A 245 4.43 -5.58 0.17
C LEU A 245 5.34 -6.58 0.90
N LEU A 246 6.43 -6.06 1.43
CA LEU A 246 7.25 -6.73 2.43
C LEU A 246 6.79 -6.34 3.84
N GLN A 247 6.50 -7.34 4.67
CA GLN A 247 6.13 -7.16 6.09
C GLN A 247 7.23 -7.70 7.00
N ASP A 248 7.28 -7.17 8.23
CA ASP A 248 7.99 -7.83 9.32
C ASP A 248 7.14 -8.92 9.98
N HIS A 249 7.62 -9.47 11.10
CA HIS A 249 6.96 -10.54 11.84
C HIS A 249 5.82 -10.06 12.76
N VAL A 250 5.62 -8.74 12.94
CA VAL A 250 4.62 -8.20 13.86
C VAL A 250 3.21 -8.31 13.28
N GLY A 251 3.06 -8.24 11.95
CA GLY A 251 1.77 -8.41 11.28
C GLY A 251 0.82 -7.23 11.50
N GLY A 252 -0.49 -7.44 11.44
CA GLY A 252 -1.50 -6.39 11.64
C GLY A 252 -2.10 -5.81 10.36
N LEU A 253 -1.71 -6.31 9.18
CA LEU A 253 -2.47 -6.08 7.94
C LEU A 253 -3.75 -6.92 7.99
N GLN A 254 -4.86 -6.30 7.65
CA GLN A 254 -6.16 -6.95 7.49
C GLN A 254 -6.75 -6.64 6.12
N VAL A 255 -7.34 -7.64 5.49
CA VAL A 255 -8.02 -7.54 4.19
C VAL A 255 -9.51 -7.82 4.42
N LEU A 256 -10.38 -7.04 3.77
CA LEU A 256 -11.82 -7.25 3.83
C LEU A 256 -12.21 -8.34 2.82
N HIS A 257 -12.61 -9.51 3.29
CA HIS A 257 -13.08 -10.61 2.45
C HIS A 257 -14.46 -11.05 2.91
N GLN A 258 -15.43 -11.09 2.00
CA GLN A 258 -16.82 -11.46 2.31
C GLN A 258 -17.40 -10.68 3.52
N ASP A 259 -17.21 -9.35 3.51
CA ASP A 259 -17.62 -8.41 4.56
C ASP A 259 -17.00 -8.68 5.95
N GLN A 260 -15.91 -9.43 6.00
CA GLN A 260 -15.19 -9.77 7.22
C GLN A 260 -13.71 -9.37 7.10
N TRP A 261 -13.16 -8.79 8.17
CA TRP A 261 -11.73 -8.48 8.24
C TRP A 261 -10.94 -9.75 8.55
N VAL A 262 -10.04 -10.12 7.65
CA VAL A 262 -9.16 -11.29 7.75
C VAL A 262 -7.72 -10.83 7.97
N ASP A 263 -7.07 -11.36 9.00
CA ASP A 263 -5.66 -11.09 9.27
C ASP A 263 -4.75 -11.76 8.22
N VAL A 264 -3.82 -10.99 7.67
CA VAL A 264 -2.74 -11.53 6.83
C VAL A 264 -1.56 -11.85 7.73
N THR A 265 -1.42 -13.13 8.09
CA THR A 265 -0.33 -13.60 8.94
C THR A 265 0.99 -13.54 8.18
N PRO A 266 2.03 -12.84 8.68
CA PRO A 266 3.32 -12.78 7.99
C PRO A 266 3.97 -14.15 7.88
N LEU A 267 4.37 -14.54 6.67
CA LEU A 267 5.17 -15.74 6.44
C LEU A 267 6.64 -15.35 6.21
N PRO A 268 7.62 -16.03 6.84
CA PRO A 268 9.03 -15.75 6.63
C PRO A 268 9.42 -15.83 5.15
N GLY A 269 10.10 -14.80 4.66
CA GLY A 269 10.55 -14.73 3.26
C GLY A 269 9.43 -14.63 2.24
N SER A 270 8.20 -14.28 2.65
CA SER A 270 7.10 -14.03 1.71
C SER A 270 6.97 -12.55 1.35
N LEU A 271 6.32 -12.31 0.22
CA LEU A 271 5.81 -11.00 -0.17
C LEU A 271 4.28 -11.09 -0.30
N VAL A 272 3.57 -10.04 0.06
CA VAL A 272 2.14 -9.91 -0.20
C VAL A 272 1.95 -9.15 -1.50
N ILE A 273 1.10 -9.65 -2.39
CA ILE A 273 0.70 -9.01 -3.63
C ILE A 273 -0.76 -8.60 -3.50
N ASN A 274 -1.11 -7.41 -3.96
CA ASN A 274 -2.50 -7.02 -4.13
C ASN A 274 -2.75 -6.25 -5.41
N ILE A 275 -3.99 -6.37 -5.89
CA ILE A 275 -4.49 -5.68 -7.06
C ILE A 275 -4.93 -4.27 -6.65
N GLY A 276 -4.52 -3.28 -7.44
CA GLY A 276 -4.97 -1.91 -7.28
C GLY A 276 -6.14 -1.57 -8.19
N ASP A 277 -6.75 -0.42 -7.91
CA ASP A 277 -7.94 0.08 -8.56
C ASP A 277 -7.78 0.20 -10.08
N LEU A 278 -6.62 0.66 -10.56
CA LEU A 278 -6.39 0.83 -12.00
C LEU A 278 -6.40 -0.50 -12.75
N LEU A 279 -5.90 -1.58 -12.13
CA LEU A 279 -5.94 -2.91 -12.75
C LEU A 279 -7.34 -3.54 -12.64
N GLN A 280 -8.11 -3.25 -11.60
CA GLN A 280 -9.53 -3.60 -11.57
C GLN A 280 -10.30 -2.92 -12.71
N LEU A 281 -10.07 -1.63 -12.94
CA LEU A 281 -10.65 -0.86 -14.04
C LEU A 281 -10.31 -1.49 -15.39
N MET A 282 -9.03 -1.73 -15.66
CA MET A 282 -8.57 -2.34 -16.91
C MET A 282 -9.12 -3.75 -17.12
N SER A 283 -9.21 -4.55 -16.06
CA SER A 283 -9.73 -5.92 -16.15
C SER A 283 -11.27 -6.00 -16.18
N ASN A 284 -11.97 -4.85 -16.20
CA ASN A 284 -13.43 -4.76 -16.20
C ASN A 284 -14.10 -5.53 -15.05
N ASP A 285 -13.54 -5.38 -13.83
CA ASP A 285 -13.88 -6.12 -12.60
C ASP A 285 -13.52 -7.60 -12.56
N LYS A 286 -12.76 -8.13 -13.53
CA LYS A 286 -12.30 -9.52 -13.46
C LYS A 286 -11.34 -9.70 -12.28
N PHE A 287 -10.40 -8.79 -12.08
CA PHE A 287 -9.61 -8.72 -10.84
C PHE A 287 -10.20 -7.71 -9.86
N LYS A 288 -9.97 -7.94 -8.56
CA LYS A 288 -10.57 -7.15 -7.48
C LYS A 288 -9.51 -6.36 -6.72
N SER A 289 -9.64 -5.05 -6.69
CA SER A 289 -9.03 -4.17 -5.70
C SER A 289 -9.86 -4.20 -4.43
N VAL A 290 -9.22 -4.53 -3.31
CA VAL A 290 -9.93 -4.89 -2.07
C VAL A 290 -9.54 -3.97 -0.93
N LYS A 291 -10.55 -3.59 -0.13
CA LYS A 291 -10.36 -2.79 1.07
C LYS A 291 -9.43 -3.52 2.03
N HIS A 292 -8.40 -2.83 2.49
CA HIS A 292 -7.47 -3.34 3.48
C HIS A 292 -7.11 -2.23 4.48
N ARG A 293 -6.67 -2.62 5.68
CA ARG A 293 -6.28 -1.71 6.77
C ARG A 293 -5.09 -2.27 7.54
N VAL A 294 -4.46 -1.43 8.36
CA VAL A 294 -3.41 -1.86 9.28
C VAL A 294 -3.80 -1.49 10.70
N LEU A 295 -3.86 -2.48 11.60
CA LEU A 295 -4.13 -2.25 13.01
C LEU A 295 -3.00 -1.45 13.67
N ALA A 296 -3.34 -0.66 14.69
CA ALA A 296 -2.32 0.02 15.49
C ALA A 296 -1.41 -1.01 16.16
N ASN A 297 -0.10 -0.73 16.17
CA ASN A 297 0.90 -1.64 16.68
C ASN A 297 0.75 -1.81 18.21
N ARG A 298 0.50 -3.06 18.64
CA ARG A 298 0.34 -3.46 20.04
C ARG A 298 1.62 -4.00 20.67
N SER A 299 2.67 -4.22 19.89
CA SER A 299 3.93 -4.78 20.36
C SER A 299 4.82 -3.72 21.02
N ASP A 300 5.81 -4.18 21.80
CA ASP A 300 6.77 -3.30 22.48
C ASP A 300 7.79 -2.66 21.53
N GLY A 301 7.99 -3.26 20.34
CA GLY A 301 8.89 -2.77 19.32
C GLY A 301 8.15 -2.12 18.14
N PRO A 302 8.85 -1.41 17.24
CA PRO A 302 8.22 -0.90 16.04
C PRO A 302 7.85 -2.02 15.07
N ARG A 303 6.70 -1.87 14.41
CA ARG A 303 6.38 -2.61 13.19
C ARG A 303 6.90 -1.83 11.99
N ILE A 304 7.41 -2.54 10.99
CA ILE A 304 7.87 -1.99 9.72
C ILE A 304 7.22 -2.71 8.54
N SER A 305 6.95 -1.96 7.48
CA SER A 305 6.68 -2.55 6.17
C SER A 305 7.29 -1.74 5.03
N ALA A 306 7.59 -2.41 3.93
CA ALA A 306 8.10 -1.80 2.71
C ALA A 306 7.23 -2.21 1.51
N ALA A 307 6.42 -1.28 1.03
CA ALA A 307 5.57 -1.47 -0.14
C ALA A 307 6.23 -0.89 -1.40
N CYS A 308 6.04 -1.57 -2.53
CA CYS A 308 6.39 -1.11 -3.86
C CYS A 308 5.11 -1.06 -4.69
N PHE A 309 4.69 0.15 -5.06
CA PHE A 309 3.50 0.40 -5.86
C PHE A 309 3.89 0.50 -7.32
N PHE A 310 3.17 -0.19 -8.20
CA PHE A 310 3.33 -0.08 -9.65
C PHE A 310 2.34 0.94 -10.19
N SER A 311 2.83 2.16 -10.33
CA SER A 311 2.15 3.32 -10.88
C SER A 311 3.16 4.47 -10.94
N THR A 312 2.91 5.48 -11.78
CA THR A 312 3.67 6.74 -11.75
C THR A 312 3.30 7.63 -10.55
N GLY A 313 2.24 7.29 -9.82
CA GLY A 313 1.73 8.12 -8.73
C GLY A 313 1.42 9.53 -9.24
N LEU A 314 1.90 10.55 -8.53
CA LEU A 314 1.71 11.95 -8.92
C LEU A 314 2.64 12.42 -10.05
N LEU A 315 3.55 11.57 -10.54
CA LEU A 315 4.40 11.90 -11.67
C LEU A 315 3.61 11.86 -12.99
N PRO A 316 3.99 12.65 -14.00
CA PRO A 316 3.30 12.69 -15.28
C PRO A 316 3.18 11.31 -15.94
N ASN A 317 1.98 11.02 -16.45
CA ASN A 317 1.69 9.80 -17.19
C ASN A 317 0.60 10.11 -18.23
N PRO A 318 0.94 10.15 -19.53
CA PRO A 318 -0.01 10.47 -20.57
C PRO A 318 -0.87 9.27 -20.99
N THR A 319 -0.55 8.06 -20.53
CA THR A 319 -1.24 6.84 -20.94
C THR A 319 -2.66 6.82 -20.39
N LYS A 320 -3.61 6.57 -21.28
CA LYS A 320 -5.01 6.35 -20.93
C LYS A 320 -5.22 4.85 -20.71
N TYR A 321 -5.77 4.51 -19.56
CA TYR A 321 -6.12 3.15 -19.15
C TYR A 321 -7.64 3.00 -19.19
N GLU A 322 -8.11 1.92 -19.82
CA GLU A 322 -9.52 1.63 -20.01
C GLU A 322 -9.76 0.11 -19.98
N PRO A 323 -11.02 -0.35 -19.89
CA PRO A 323 -11.33 -1.77 -19.95
C PRO A 323 -10.68 -2.43 -21.18
N ILE A 324 -9.97 -3.52 -20.95
CA ILE A 324 -9.24 -4.28 -21.97
C ILE A 324 -10.23 -4.84 -22.99
N GLU A 325 -10.09 -4.44 -24.25
CA GLU A 325 -11.02 -4.79 -25.34
C GLU A 325 -11.22 -6.30 -25.47
N GLU A 326 -10.13 -7.09 -25.33
CA GLU A 326 -10.16 -8.56 -25.41
C GLU A 326 -10.96 -9.23 -24.29
N LEU A 327 -11.31 -8.50 -23.22
CA LEU A 327 -12.12 -8.99 -22.10
C LEU A 327 -13.60 -8.58 -22.21
N LEU A 328 -13.96 -7.80 -23.22
CA LEU A 328 -15.32 -7.29 -23.41
C LEU A 328 -16.12 -8.20 -24.33
N SER A 329 -17.42 -8.29 -24.08
CA SER A 329 -18.39 -8.97 -24.95
C SER A 329 -19.77 -8.31 -24.82
N GLU A 330 -20.77 -8.78 -25.56
CA GLU A 330 -22.16 -8.33 -25.36
C GLU A 330 -22.66 -8.63 -23.93
N GLU A 331 -22.21 -9.73 -23.34
CA GLU A 331 -22.55 -10.16 -21.97
C GLU A 331 -21.65 -9.51 -20.89
N ASN A 332 -20.48 -8.99 -21.27
CA ASN A 332 -19.57 -8.26 -20.39
C ASN A 332 -19.18 -6.90 -21.02
N PRO A 333 -20.12 -5.95 -21.13
CA PRO A 333 -19.85 -4.63 -21.68
C PRO A 333 -18.87 -3.85 -20.78
N PRO A 334 -18.23 -2.78 -21.30
CA PRO A 334 -17.37 -1.93 -20.49
C PRO A 334 -18.16 -1.34 -19.32
N LYS A 335 -17.67 -1.55 -18.10
CA LYS A 335 -18.25 -1.00 -16.87
C LYS A 335 -17.66 0.34 -16.50
N TYR A 336 -16.49 0.65 -17.07
CA TYR A 336 -15.74 1.86 -16.77
C TYR A 336 -15.41 2.65 -18.03
N ARG A 337 -15.40 3.97 -17.93
CA ARG A 337 -14.75 4.87 -18.88
C ARG A 337 -13.24 4.86 -18.65
N GLY A 338 -12.47 5.13 -19.69
CA GLY A 338 -11.02 5.28 -19.55
C GLY A 338 -10.60 6.52 -18.75
N THR A 339 -9.42 6.45 -18.14
CA THR A 339 -8.81 7.51 -17.34
C THR A 339 -7.28 7.53 -17.47
N THR A 340 -6.63 8.58 -16.98
CA THR A 340 -5.17 8.63 -16.79
C THR A 340 -4.84 8.49 -15.30
N VAL A 341 -3.61 8.10 -14.95
CA VAL A 341 -3.18 8.03 -13.54
C VAL A 341 -3.41 9.38 -12.80
N PRO A 342 -3.03 10.55 -13.35
CA PRO A 342 -3.25 11.83 -12.66
C PRO A 342 -4.74 12.16 -12.48
N GLU A 343 -5.58 11.85 -13.47
CA GLU A 343 -7.03 12.06 -13.36
C GLU A 343 -7.64 11.17 -12.26
N TYR A 344 -7.26 9.89 -12.22
CA TYR A 344 -7.70 8.95 -11.18
C TYR A 344 -7.31 9.45 -9.78
N LEU A 345 -6.05 9.83 -9.58
CA LEU A 345 -5.56 10.29 -8.28
C LEU A 345 -6.19 11.61 -7.84
N THR A 346 -6.46 12.52 -8.76
CA THR A 346 -7.19 13.78 -8.46
C THR A 346 -8.61 13.49 -7.98
N SER A 347 -9.29 12.55 -8.64
CA SER A 347 -10.61 12.07 -8.24
C SER A 347 -10.58 11.40 -6.86
N ALA A 348 -9.59 10.54 -6.60
CA ALA A 348 -9.42 9.88 -5.31
C ALA A 348 -9.12 10.86 -4.15
N ALA A 349 -8.29 11.87 -4.40
CA ALA A 349 -7.93 12.87 -3.39
C ALA A 349 -9.12 13.73 -2.94
N THR A 350 -10.05 14.03 -3.86
CA THR A 350 -11.21 14.89 -3.56
C THR A 350 -12.36 14.15 -2.86
N LYS A 351 -12.36 12.80 -2.85
CA LYS A 351 -13.54 12.02 -2.45
C LYS A 351 -13.29 10.88 -1.47
N ASN A 352 -12.03 10.63 -1.10
CA ASN A 352 -11.69 9.98 0.18
C ASN A 352 -12.22 10.77 1.41
N GLU A 353 -12.93 11.88 1.19
CA GLU A 353 -13.39 12.84 2.18
C GLU A 353 -14.80 12.52 2.73
N THR A 354 -15.63 11.70 2.07
CA THR A 354 -17.02 11.51 2.52
C THR A 354 -17.34 10.13 3.10
N ASP A 355 -17.26 9.01 2.35
CA ASP A 355 -17.99 7.78 2.78
C ASP A 355 -17.27 6.43 2.61
N GLY A 356 -15.96 6.41 2.37
CA GLY A 356 -15.23 5.13 2.21
C GLY A 356 -15.66 4.33 0.98
N GLU A 357 -16.31 4.97 0.01
CA GLU A 357 -16.58 4.43 -1.32
C GLU A 357 -15.31 4.45 -2.17
N SER A 358 -15.15 3.44 -3.04
CA SER A 358 -13.98 3.37 -3.93
C SER A 358 -14.02 4.52 -4.95
N PRO A 359 -12.90 5.24 -5.20
CA PRO A 359 -12.84 6.27 -6.23
C PRO A 359 -13.15 5.75 -7.65
N LEU A 360 -13.07 4.43 -7.86
CA LEU A 360 -13.48 3.75 -9.10
C LEU A 360 -14.93 4.05 -9.51
N LEU A 361 -15.83 4.28 -8.55
CA LEU A 361 -17.25 4.55 -8.83
C LEU A 361 -17.47 5.82 -9.67
N HIS A 362 -16.49 6.69 -9.83
CA HIS A 362 -16.62 7.89 -10.67
C HIS A 362 -16.23 7.67 -12.12
N PHE A 363 -15.70 6.50 -12.37
CA PHE A 363 -15.32 6.04 -13.70
C PHE A 363 -16.32 5.01 -14.21
N THR A 364 -17.34 4.61 -13.45
CA THR A 364 -18.37 3.68 -13.95
C THR A 364 -19.23 4.32 -15.04
N LEU A 365 -19.65 3.52 -16.05
CA LEU A 365 -20.50 3.94 -17.17
C LEU A 365 -22.00 3.86 -16.87
#